data_AF-A0A9E2GE22-F1
#
_entry.id   AF-A0A9E2GE22-F1
#
_cell.length_a   1.000
_cell.length_b   1.000
_cell.length_c   1.000
_cell.angle_alpha   90.00
_cell.angle_beta   90.00
_cell.angle_gamma   90.00
#
_symmetry.space_group_name_H-M   'P 1'
#
loop_
_entity.id
_entity.type
_entity.pdbx_description
1 polymer ?
#
loop_
_entity_poly.entity_id
_entity_poly.type
_entity_poly.pdbx_seq_one_letter_code
_entity_poly.pdbx_strand_id
1 'polypeptide(L)'
;MSNFNANDNQVPGGIYLCQVNEEISCGACCGLYNVVNPSYESIMEMLTWRTDTFLHVKREMDVILAFKEKVEDREPQERPFPEFHHCPYIGLVGNNRSRVGCLLHPLLDENKGIDFRGLSFYGG
;
A
#
# COMPACT_ATOMS: atom_id res chain seq x y z
N MET A 1 -28.75 -0.23 -15.60
CA MET A 1 -28.43 -1.01 -14.39
C MET A 1 -26.94 -1.23 -14.40
N SER A 2 -26.22 -0.33 -13.72
CA SER A 2 -24.76 -0.31 -13.68
C SER A 2 -24.25 -1.57 -12.98
N ASN A 3 -23.37 -2.32 -13.65
CA ASN A 3 -22.60 -3.40 -13.08
C ASN A 3 -21.77 -2.85 -11.91
N PHE A 4 -22.28 -2.97 -10.69
CA PHE A 4 -21.45 -2.86 -9.50
C PHE A 4 -20.41 -3.98 -9.57
N ASN A 5 -19.13 -3.62 -9.42
CA ASN A 5 -18.03 -4.57 -9.52
C ASN A 5 -18.22 -5.63 -8.44
N ALA A 6 -18.03 -6.91 -8.77
CA ALA A 6 -18.12 -8.01 -7.80
C ALA A 6 -17.24 -7.80 -6.55
N ASN A 7 -16.22 -6.94 -6.67
CA ASN A 7 -15.29 -6.55 -5.62
C ASN A 7 -15.90 -5.62 -4.56
N ASP A 8 -16.97 -4.88 -4.88
CA ASP A 8 -17.64 -3.96 -3.93
C ASP A 8 -18.24 -4.74 -2.75
N ASN A 9 -18.73 -5.95 -3.00
CA ASN A 9 -19.29 -6.85 -1.97
C ASN A 9 -18.20 -7.57 -1.15
N GLN A 10 -16.94 -7.51 -1.58
CA GLN A 10 -15.82 -8.20 -0.92
C GLN A 10 -15.09 -7.31 0.09
N VAL A 11 -15.39 -6.02 0.13
CA VAL A 11 -14.76 -5.06 1.05
C VAL A 11 -15.77 -4.54 2.07
N PRO A 12 -15.42 -4.53 3.37
CA PRO A 12 -16.27 -3.93 4.40
C PRO A 12 -16.63 -2.47 4.03
N GLY A 13 -17.93 -2.17 3.92
CA GLY A 13 -18.43 -0.80 3.67
C GLY A 13 -18.81 -0.46 2.22
N GLY A 14 -18.54 -1.32 1.23
CA GLY A 14 -19.16 -1.25 -0.11
C GLY A 14 -18.77 -0.08 -1.02
N ILE A 15 -17.81 0.78 -0.63
CA ILE A 15 -17.25 1.83 -1.49
C ILE A 15 -15.79 1.54 -1.75
N TYR A 16 -15.46 1.38 -3.03
CA TYR A 16 -14.19 0.81 -3.45
C TYR A 16 -13.40 1.80 -4.32
N LEU A 17 -12.41 2.49 -3.73
CA LEU A 17 -11.50 3.38 -4.46
C LEU A 17 -10.10 2.77 -4.72
N CYS A 18 -9.79 1.60 -4.18
CA CYS A 18 -8.43 1.03 -4.17
C CYS A 18 -8.45 -0.48 -4.42
N GLN A 19 -7.67 -1.00 -5.39
CA GLN A 19 -7.59 -2.42 -5.83
C GLN A 19 -8.68 -2.90 -6.84
N VAL A 20 -9.25 -2.00 -7.66
CA VAL A 20 -10.56 -2.22 -8.33
C VAL A 20 -10.58 -3.42 -9.26
N ASN A 21 -9.44 -3.74 -9.87
CA ASN A 21 -9.19 -4.93 -10.68
C ASN A 21 -7.67 -5.13 -10.82
N GLU A 22 -7.26 -6.11 -11.63
CA GLU A 22 -5.84 -6.43 -11.83
C GLU A 22 -5.05 -5.41 -12.66
N GLU A 23 -5.73 -4.49 -13.36
CA GLU A 23 -5.14 -3.54 -14.31
C GLU A 23 -4.89 -2.15 -13.70
N ILE A 24 -5.54 -1.82 -12.58
CA ILE A 24 -5.54 -0.48 -12.00
C ILE A 24 -4.71 -0.44 -10.71
N SER A 25 -3.64 0.35 -10.72
CA SER A 25 -2.87 0.66 -9.53
C SER A 25 -3.61 1.61 -8.59
N CYS A 26 -3.36 1.49 -7.28
CA CYS A 26 -3.73 2.49 -6.28
C CYS A 26 -2.48 2.97 -5.52
N GLY A 27 -2.53 4.14 -4.89
CA GLY A 27 -1.42 4.65 -4.08
C GLY A 27 -0.68 5.86 -4.65
N ALA A 28 -1.13 6.46 -5.76
CA ALA A 28 -0.64 7.78 -6.17
C ALA A 28 -0.86 8.83 -5.05
N CYS A 29 -2.00 8.77 -4.36
CA CYS A 29 -2.30 9.61 -3.20
C CYS A 29 -1.43 9.28 -1.97
N CYS A 30 -0.76 8.12 -1.93
CA CYS A 30 0.07 7.69 -0.79
C CYS A 30 1.51 8.23 -0.84
N GLY A 31 1.76 9.27 -1.65
CA GLY A 31 3.05 9.95 -1.70
C GLY A 31 4.12 9.22 -2.53
N LEU A 32 3.74 8.33 -3.46
CA LEU A 32 4.66 7.52 -4.27
C LEU A 32 5.77 8.33 -4.95
N TYR A 33 5.45 9.54 -5.43
CA TYR A 33 6.38 10.41 -6.14
C TYR A 33 6.98 11.52 -5.25
N ASN A 34 6.60 11.57 -3.97
CA ASN A 34 7.12 12.55 -3.00
C ASN A 34 8.40 12.03 -2.32
N VAL A 35 9.36 11.61 -3.15
CA VAL A 35 10.64 11.04 -2.73
C VAL A 35 11.79 11.78 -3.39
N VAL A 36 12.97 11.73 -2.78
CA VAL A 36 14.18 12.45 -3.26
C VAL A 36 14.55 12.04 -4.69
N ASN A 37 14.45 10.75 -5.01
CA ASN A 37 14.73 10.22 -6.34
C ASN A 37 13.49 9.50 -6.91
N PRO A 38 12.66 10.18 -7.72
CA PRO A 38 11.46 9.61 -8.31
C PRO A 38 11.71 8.88 -9.64
N SER A 39 12.95 8.43 -9.92
CA SER A 39 13.19 7.58 -11.10
C SER A 39 12.42 6.27 -11.00
N TYR A 40 12.10 5.68 -12.15
CA TYR A 40 11.38 4.41 -12.21
C TYR A 40 12.12 3.32 -11.44
N GLU A 41 13.44 3.21 -11.63
CA GLU A 41 14.29 2.23 -10.98
C GLU A 41 14.28 2.38 -9.46
N SER A 42 14.44 3.61 -8.97
CA SER A 42 14.42 3.94 -7.53
C SER A 42 13.08 3.60 -6.89
N ILE A 43 11.97 3.97 -7.55
CA ILE A 43 10.62 3.67 -7.08
C ILE A 43 10.38 2.15 -7.08
N MET A 44 10.75 1.43 -8.13
CA MET A 44 10.56 -0.01 -8.21
C MET A 44 11.41 -0.77 -7.20
N GLU A 45 12.63 -0.31 -6.91
CA GLU A 45 13.46 -0.88 -5.85
C GLU A 45 12.79 -0.70 -4.48
N MET A 46 12.34 0.53 -4.17
CA MET A 46 11.64 0.86 -2.93
C MET A 46 10.39 -0.01 -2.75
N LEU A 47 9.52 -0.06 -3.78
CA LEU A 47 8.28 -0.83 -3.73
C LEU A 47 8.54 -2.33 -3.58
N THR A 48 9.50 -2.88 -4.34
CA THR A 48 9.88 -4.30 -4.24
C THR A 48 10.37 -4.62 -2.84
N TRP A 49 11.28 -3.82 -2.29
CA TRP A 49 11.82 -4.04 -0.95
C TRP A 49 10.74 -4.00 0.14
N ARG A 50 9.86 -3.01 0.09
CA ARG A 50 8.73 -2.90 1.02
C ARG A 50 7.83 -4.12 0.94
N THR A 51 7.48 -4.53 -0.27
CA THR A 51 6.62 -5.67 -0.53
C THR A 51 7.23 -6.94 0.04
N ASP A 52 8.46 -7.27 -0.33
CA ASP A 52 9.13 -8.49 0.11
C ASP A 52 9.36 -8.52 1.62
N THR A 53 9.67 -7.37 2.21
CA THR A 53 9.81 -7.25 3.65
C THR A 53 8.47 -7.47 4.36
N PHE A 54 7.37 -6.91 3.83
CA PHE A 54 6.04 -6.99 4.44
C PHE A 54 5.42 -8.40 4.41
N LEU A 55 5.84 -9.26 3.48
CA LEU A 55 5.41 -10.67 3.46
C LEU A 55 5.76 -11.42 4.74
N HIS A 56 6.86 -11.04 5.37
CA HIS A 56 7.39 -11.70 6.56
C HIS A 56 6.87 -11.07 7.85
N VAL A 57 6.05 -10.02 7.74
CA VAL A 57 5.45 -9.29 8.88
C VAL A 57 4.26 -10.08 9.39
N LYS A 58 4.25 -10.41 10.68
CA LYS A 58 3.04 -11.01 11.30
C LYS A 58 1.90 -10.01 11.26
N ARG A 59 0.67 -10.49 11.02
CA ARG A 59 -0.55 -9.66 10.97
C ARG A 59 -1.07 -9.33 12.38
N GLU A 60 -0.18 -8.74 13.17
CA GLU A 60 -0.40 -8.22 14.51
C GLU A 60 -0.12 -6.71 14.46
N MET A 61 -0.95 -5.89 15.11
CA MET A 61 -0.91 -4.43 14.94
C MET A 61 0.45 -3.82 15.28
N ASP A 62 1.05 -4.23 16.40
CA ASP A 62 2.37 -3.79 16.85
C ASP A 62 3.47 -4.20 15.87
N VAL A 63 3.40 -5.40 15.30
CA VAL A 63 4.37 -5.88 14.32
C VAL A 63 4.23 -5.15 12.98
N ILE A 64 3.01 -4.78 12.57
CA ILE A 64 2.77 -3.93 11.39
C ILE A 64 3.32 -2.51 11.63
N LEU A 65 3.12 -1.94 12.82
CA LEU A 65 3.67 -0.63 13.15
C LEU A 65 5.20 -0.64 13.19
N ALA A 66 5.82 -1.70 13.70
CA ALA A 66 7.27 -1.87 13.66
C ALA A 66 7.81 -1.98 12.21
N PHE A 67 7.02 -2.51 11.27
CA PHE A 67 7.40 -2.46 9.86
C PHE A 67 7.47 -1.03 9.32
N LYS A 68 6.53 -0.16 9.70
CA LYS A 68 6.59 1.26 9.33
C LYS A 68 7.90 1.90 9.81
N GLU A 69 8.27 1.68 11.07
CA GLU A 69 9.52 2.24 11.63
C GLU A 69 10.73 1.77 10.84
N LYS A 70 10.77 0.48 10.46
CA LYS A 70 11.83 -0.08 9.61
C LYS A 70 11.90 0.56 8.21
N VAL A 71 10.76 0.92 7.62
CA VAL A 71 10.72 1.66 6.35
C VAL A 71 11.28 3.07 6.54
N GLU A 72 10.88 3.74 7.63
CA GLU A 72 11.32 5.09 7.96
C GLU A 72 12.83 5.16 8.25
N ASP A 73 13.40 4.15 8.91
CA ASP A 73 14.84 4.05 9.17
C ASP A 73 15.67 3.77 7.91
N ARG A 74 15.13 3.01 6.95
CA ARG A 74 15.84 2.65 5.72
C ARG A 74 15.88 3.81 4.74
N GLU A 75 14.78 4.53 4.60
CA GLU A 75 14.57 5.44 3.49
C GLU A 75 14.84 6.90 3.87
N PRO A 76 15.32 7.74 2.93
CA PRO A 76 15.43 9.17 3.18
C PRO A 76 14.09 9.74 3.63
N GLN A 77 14.09 10.48 4.74
CA GLN A 77 12.91 11.18 5.25
C GLN A 77 12.77 12.60 4.70
N GLU A 78 13.72 13.06 3.89
CA GLU A 78 13.59 14.28 3.11
C GLU A 78 12.47 14.09 2.06
N ARG A 79 11.51 15.01 2.07
CA ARG A 79 10.35 15.01 1.17
C ARG A 79 10.33 16.32 0.39
N PRO A 80 10.26 16.30 -0.96
CA PRO A 80 10.14 17.51 -1.76
C PRO A 80 8.97 18.41 -1.34
N PHE A 81 7.86 17.81 -0.89
CA PHE A 81 6.71 18.51 -0.35
C PHE A 81 6.39 17.99 1.06
N PRO A 82 6.77 18.71 2.13
CA PRO A 82 6.67 18.21 3.50
C PRO A 82 5.21 18.04 3.98
N GLU A 83 4.25 18.70 3.34
CA GLU A 83 2.82 18.58 3.66
C GLU A 83 2.19 17.28 3.13
N PHE A 84 2.85 16.60 2.20
CA PHE A 84 2.34 15.36 1.61
C PHE A 84 2.79 14.15 2.43
N HIS A 85 1.83 13.36 2.87
CA HIS A 85 2.11 12.14 3.59
C HIS A 85 2.76 11.09 2.67
N HIS A 86 3.82 10.47 3.16
CA HIS A 86 4.47 9.35 2.51
C HIS A 86 4.10 8.07 3.25
N CYS A 87 3.25 7.24 2.64
CA CYS A 87 2.80 6.02 3.28
C CYS A 87 3.90 4.96 3.24
N PRO A 88 4.29 4.34 4.37
CA PRO A 88 5.27 3.25 4.39
C PRO A 88 4.69 1.93 3.86
N TYR A 89 3.36 1.83 3.76
CA TYR A 89 2.65 0.61 3.39
C TYR A 89 2.24 0.54 1.91
N ILE A 90 2.79 1.40 1.05
CA ILE A 90 2.65 1.25 -0.40
C ILE A 90 3.69 0.25 -0.91
N GLY A 91 3.24 -0.69 -1.74
CA GLY A 91 4.06 -1.74 -2.33
C GLY A 91 3.44 -2.26 -3.62
N LEU A 92 3.82 -3.47 -3.99
CA LEU A 92 3.36 -4.19 -5.17
C LEU A 92 2.34 -5.25 -4.78
N VAL A 93 1.26 -5.34 -5.56
CA VAL A 93 0.06 -6.12 -5.25
C VAL A 93 -0.49 -6.80 -6.51
N GLY A 94 -1.46 -7.69 -6.32
CA GLY A 94 -2.02 -8.51 -7.40
C GLY A 94 -1.27 -9.80 -7.64
N ASN A 95 -1.79 -10.63 -8.54
CA ASN A 95 -1.34 -12.01 -8.76
C ASN A 95 0.16 -12.14 -9.05
N ASN A 96 0.75 -11.12 -9.68
CA ASN A 96 2.17 -11.08 -10.05
C ASN A 96 2.94 -9.93 -9.40
N ARG A 97 2.36 -9.26 -8.39
CA ARG A 97 2.93 -8.03 -7.81
C ARG A 97 3.30 -7.00 -8.90
N SER A 98 2.42 -6.88 -9.89
CA SER A 98 2.69 -6.12 -11.11
C SER A 98 2.16 -4.68 -11.06
N ARG A 99 1.40 -4.34 -10.03
CA ARG A 99 0.80 -3.01 -9.86
C ARG A 99 1.09 -2.45 -8.48
N VAL A 100 1.00 -1.14 -8.36
CA VAL A 100 1.19 -0.45 -7.08
C VAL A 100 -0.10 -0.51 -6.26
N GLY A 101 0.00 -0.70 -4.95
CA GLY A 101 -1.14 -0.60 -4.04
C GLY A 101 -0.80 -0.70 -2.56
N CYS A 102 -1.85 -0.75 -1.74
CA CYS A 102 -1.74 -0.76 -0.28
C CYS A 102 -1.52 -2.18 0.25
N LEU A 103 -0.43 -2.37 1.00
CA LEU A 103 -0.09 -3.63 1.65
C LEU A 103 -0.99 -3.95 2.85
N LEU A 104 -1.77 -2.98 3.34
CA LEU A 104 -2.74 -3.15 4.43
C LEU A 104 -4.15 -3.54 3.94
N HIS A 105 -4.34 -3.64 2.62
CA HIS A 105 -5.65 -3.88 2.03
C HIS A 105 -6.18 -5.29 2.37
N PRO A 106 -7.48 -5.47 2.71
CA PRO A 106 -8.02 -6.78 3.06
C PRO A 106 -7.95 -7.82 1.93
N LEU A 107 -7.91 -7.37 0.67
CA LEU A 107 -7.74 -8.25 -0.51
C LEU A 107 -6.31 -8.71 -0.77
N LEU A 108 -5.35 -8.28 0.04
CA LEU A 108 -4.04 -8.90 0.01
C LEU A 108 -4.16 -10.28 0.70
N ASP A 109 -3.80 -11.37 0.02
CA ASP A 109 -3.99 -12.74 0.52
C ASP A 109 -3.40 -12.93 1.92
N GLU A 110 -2.24 -12.33 2.17
CA GLU A 110 -1.54 -12.37 3.45
C GLU A 110 -2.33 -11.68 4.59
N ASN A 111 -3.26 -10.78 4.27
CA ASN A 111 -4.12 -10.09 5.25
C ASN A 111 -5.40 -10.87 5.58
N LYS A 112 -5.72 -11.95 4.84
CA LYS A 112 -6.84 -12.87 5.13
C LYS A 112 -8.18 -12.17 5.30
N GLY A 113 -8.46 -11.13 4.50
CA GLY A 113 -9.70 -10.36 4.57
C GLY A 113 -9.78 -9.36 5.73
N ILE A 114 -8.76 -9.27 6.59
CA ILE A 114 -8.71 -8.26 7.66
C ILE A 114 -8.29 -6.93 7.07
N ASP A 115 -9.07 -5.89 7.35
CA ASP A 115 -8.79 -4.54 6.90
C ASP A 115 -7.85 -3.83 7.89
N PHE A 116 -6.57 -3.74 7.53
CA PHE A 116 -5.56 -3.05 8.32
C PHE A 116 -5.39 -1.59 7.89
N ARG A 117 -6.15 -1.10 6.90
CA ARG A 117 -5.92 0.24 6.31
C ARG A 117 -5.95 1.36 7.36
N GLY A 118 -6.75 1.22 8.42
CA GLY A 118 -6.79 2.16 9.55
C GLY A 118 -5.45 2.39 10.28
N LEU A 119 -4.41 1.59 10.00
CA LEU A 119 -3.04 1.82 10.49
C LEU A 119 -2.24 2.81 9.62
N SER A 120 -2.82 3.29 8.52
CA SER A 120 -2.23 4.27 7.60
C SER A 120 -3.01 5.58 7.57
N PHE A 121 -2.33 6.68 7.23
CA PHE A 121 -2.94 8.02 7.21
C PHE A 121 -4.13 8.15 6.25
N TYR A 122 -4.09 7.49 5.08
CA TYR A 122 -5.14 7.55 4.05
C TYR A 122 -6.12 6.36 4.10
N GLY A 123 -6.06 5.54 5.14
CA GLY A 123 -6.80 4.28 5.19
C GLY A 123 -8.15 4.32 5.89
N GLY A 124 -8.64 5.51 6.28
CA GLY A 124 -9.94 5.74 6.90
C GLY A 124 -10.41 7.17 6.67
#